data_AF-A0A3C2CIA5-F1
#
_entry.id   AF-A0A3C2CIA5-F1
#
_cell.length_a   1.000
_cell.length_b   1.000
_cell.length_c   1.000
_cell.angle_alpha   90.00
_cell.angle_beta   90.00
_cell.angle_gamma   90.00
#
_symmetry.space_group_name_H-M   'P 1'
#
loop_
_entity.id
_entity.type
_entity.pdbx_description
1 polymer ?
#
loop_
_entity_poly.entity_id
_entity_poly.type
_entity_poly.pdbx_seq_one_letter_code
_entity_poly.pdbx_strand_id
1 'polypeptide(L)'
;MDINETIIDLIAEQQALDEVVEKLDTHMWTVPTSSDRWNVADQIGHLTYFDNAASLAITNPEKFRSSVDDLIASAVNGSEASDDFTLGHYRSLTPESLLATWRKG
;
A
#
# COMPACT_ATOMS: atom_id res chain seq x y z
N MET A 1 -22.62 -6.06 -10.32
CA MET A 1 -21.76 -5.37 -9.35
C MET A 1 -22.27 -3.95 -9.25
N ASP A 2 -22.78 -3.55 -8.10
CA ASP A 2 -23.17 -2.17 -7.83
C ASP A 2 -21.94 -1.40 -7.36
N ILE A 3 -21.64 -0.29 -8.03
CA ILE A 3 -20.48 0.54 -7.70
C ILE A 3 -20.61 1.19 -6.32
N ASN A 4 -21.83 1.53 -5.89
CA ASN A 4 -22.05 2.12 -4.58
C ASN A 4 -21.85 1.09 -3.46
N GLU A 5 -22.32 -0.14 -3.68
CA GLU A 5 -22.07 -1.26 -2.77
C GLU A 5 -20.57 -1.52 -2.62
N THR A 6 -19.83 -1.53 -3.74
CA THR A 6 -18.36 -1.72 -3.75
C THR A 6 -17.63 -0.62 -2.98
N ILE A 7 -18.07 0.65 -3.11
CA ILE A 7 -17.47 1.78 -2.39
C ILE A 7 -17.74 1.67 -0.89
N ILE A 8 -18.98 1.32 -0.49
CA ILE A 8 -19.34 1.16 0.92
C ILE A 8 -18.52 0.04 1.56
N ASP A 9 -18.39 -1.09 0.86
CA ASP A 9 -17.61 -2.23 1.33
C ASP A 9 -16.12 -1.86 1.50
N LEU A 10 -15.52 -1.21 0.49
CA LEU A 10 -14.13 -0.74 0.57
C LEU A 10 -13.89 0.22 1.75
N ILE A 11 -14.80 1.16 2.00
CA ILE A 11 -14.70 2.08 3.15
C ILE A 11 -14.79 1.29 4.48
N ALA A 12 -15.68 0.30 4.56
CA ALA A 12 -15.82 -0.52 5.75
C ALA A 12 -14.57 -1.37 6.01
N GLU A 13 -13.96 -1.94 4.96
CA GLU A 13 -12.70 -2.68 5.05
C GLU A 13 -11.54 -1.78 5.50
N GLN A 14 -11.40 -0.58 4.91
CA GLN A 14 -10.39 0.40 5.33
C GLN A 14 -10.58 0.79 6.80
N GLN A 15 -11.81 1.06 7.24
CA GLN A 15 -12.09 1.40 8.64
C GLN A 15 -11.77 0.23 9.59
N ALA A 16 -12.14 -1.00 9.22
CA ALA A 16 -11.85 -2.19 10.03
C ALA A 16 -10.33 -2.41 10.17
N LEU A 17 -9.56 -2.19 9.10
CA LEU A 17 -8.11 -2.25 9.18
C LEU A 17 -7.53 -1.11 10.02
N ASP A 18 -8.06 0.10 9.89
CA ASP A 18 -7.61 1.26 10.66
C ASP A 18 -7.76 1.04 12.17
N GLU A 19 -8.89 0.47 12.61
CA GLU A 19 -9.15 0.12 14.00
C GLU A 19 -8.17 -0.92 14.57
N VAL A 20 -7.56 -1.76 13.71
CA VAL A 20 -6.52 -2.70 14.12
C VAL A 20 -5.17 -1.97 14.21
N VAL A 21 -4.83 -1.22 13.16
CA VAL A 21 -3.51 -0.60 13.00
C VAL A 21 -3.28 0.56 13.97
N GLU A 22 -4.32 1.34 14.29
CA GLU A 22 -4.24 2.47 15.21
C GLU A 22 -3.81 2.07 16.63
N LYS A 23 -4.02 0.81 17.01
CA LYS A 23 -3.74 0.27 18.35
C LYS A 23 -2.32 -0.30 18.47
N LEU A 24 -1.58 -0.37 17.36
CA LEU A 24 -0.24 -0.95 17.32
C LEU A 24 0.79 0.02 17.91
N ASP A 25 1.63 -0.49 18.80
CA ASP A 25 2.83 0.25 19.21
C ASP A 25 3.93 0.17 18.14
N THR A 26 4.94 1.04 18.26
CA THR A 26 6.06 1.13 17.31
C THR A 26 6.79 -0.20 17.09
N HIS A 27 6.85 -1.09 18.08
CA HIS A 27 7.53 -2.38 17.92
C HIS A 27 6.70 -3.34 17.06
N MET A 28 5.37 -3.33 17.23
CA MET A 28 4.45 -4.16 16.44
C MET A 28 4.51 -3.86 14.94
N TRP A 29 4.83 -2.64 14.54
CA TRP A 29 5.02 -2.28 13.12
C TRP A 29 6.19 -3.03 12.44
N THR A 30 7.15 -3.51 13.23
CA THR A 30 8.31 -4.27 12.74
C THR A 30 8.12 -5.78 12.76
N VAL A 31 6.97 -6.26 13.25
CA VAL A 31 6.67 -7.70 13.35
C VAL A 31 6.54 -8.31 11.96
N PRO A 32 7.25 -9.41 11.65
CA PRO A 32 7.11 -10.13 10.39
C PRO A 32 5.68 -10.65 10.18
N THR A 33 5.23 -10.63 8.93
CA THR A 33 3.93 -11.16 8.53
C THR A 33 4.09 -12.50 7.81
N SER A 34 2.98 -13.14 7.44
CA SER A 34 3.01 -14.36 6.61
C SER A 34 3.47 -14.10 5.17
N SER A 35 3.54 -12.84 4.74
CA SER A 35 4.21 -12.48 3.50
C SER A 35 5.72 -12.45 3.74
N ASP A 36 6.45 -13.36 3.09
CA ASP A 36 7.90 -13.44 3.20
C ASP A 36 8.55 -12.07 2.95
N ARG A 37 9.52 -11.72 3.81
CA ARG A 37 10.27 -10.44 3.85
C ARG A 37 9.49 -9.22 4.36
N TRP A 38 8.18 -9.31 4.56
CA TRP A 38 7.36 -8.14 4.90
C TRP A 38 6.97 -8.12 6.37
N ASN A 39 7.16 -6.97 7.00
CA ASN A 39 6.58 -6.66 8.31
C ASN A 39 5.22 -5.94 8.16
N VAL A 40 4.60 -5.57 9.27
CA VAL A 40 3.32 -4.84 9.27
C VAL A 40 3.42 -3.51 8.51
N ALA A 41 4.53 -2.76 8.66
CA ALA A 41 4.74 -1.52 7.91
C ALA A 41 4.80 -1.76 6.40
N ASP A 42 5.44 -2.84 5.94
CA ASP A 42 5.46 -3.21 4.53
C ASP A 42 4.05 -3.50 3.99
N GLN A 43 3.17 -4.13 4.78
CA GLN A 43 1.77 -4.36 4.39
C GLN A 43 1.00 -3.05 4.21
N ILE A 44 1.12 -2.11 5.15
CA ILE A 44 0.45 -0.81 5.04
C ILE A 44 1.05 0.03 3.89
N GLY A 45 2.37 -0.03 3.69
CA GLY A 45 3.04 0.58 2.54
C GLY A 45 2.56 0.01 1.21
N HIS A 46 2.34 -1.30 1.14
CA HIS A 46 1.80 -1.97 -0.05
C HIS A 46 0.39 -1.48 -0.38
N LEU A 47 -0.51 -1.44 0.60
CA LEU A 47 -1.87 -0.91 0.42
C LEU A 47 -1.82 0.55 -0.05
N THR A 48 -1.04 1.38 0.62
CA THR A 48 -0.85 2.79 0.24
C THR A 48 -0.35 2.94 -1.20
N TYR A 49 0.58 2.09 -1.66
CA TYR A 49 1.06 2.12 -3.04
C TYR A 49 -0.07 1.82 -4.03
N PHE A 50 -0.80 0.72 -3.81
CA PHE A 50 -1.80 0.25 -4.77
C PHE A 50 -3.10 1.07 -4.74
N ASP A 51 -3.49 1.63 -3.61
CA ASP A 51 -4.59 2.60 -3.52
C ASP A 51 -4.29 3.85 -4.36
N ASN A 52 -3.06 4.36 -4.27
CA ASN A 52 -2.58 5.46 -5.11
C ASN A 52 -2.50 5.06 -6.60
N ALA A 53 -2.08 3.84 -6.92
CA ALA A 53 -2.03 3.35 -8.30
C ALA A 53 -3.44 3.22 -8.90
N ALA A 54 -4.42 2.76 -8.13
CA ALA A 54 -5.83 2.68 -8.54
C ALA A 54 -6.41 4.08 -8.78
N SER A 55 -6.17 5.03 -7.87
CA SER A 55 -6.55 6.43 -8.04
C SER A 55 -5.90 7.06 -9.29
N LEU A 56 -4.62 6.75 -9.54
CA LEU A 56 -3.90 7.19 -10.74
C LEU A 56 -4.51 6.60 -12.02
N ALA A 57 -4.89 5.33 -12.02
CA ALA A 57 -5.55 4.69 -13.16
C ALA A 57 -6.86 5.38 -13.55
N ILE A 58 -7.62 5.88 -12.57
CA ILE A 58 -8.88 6.59 -12.77
C ILE A 58 -8.63 8.04 -13.23
N THR A 59 -7.71 8.74 -12.56
CA THR A 59 -7.51 10.19 -12.75
C THR A 59 -6.55 10.56 -13.88
N ASN A 60 -5.60 9.67 -14.20
CA ASN A 60 -4.63 9.85 -15.28
C ASN A 60 -4.16 8.50 -15.86
N PRO A 61 -4.96 7.91 -16.78
CA PRO A 61 -4.69 6.60 -17.36
C PRO A 61 -3.34 6.49 -18.10
N GLU A 62 -2.88 7.57 -18.75
CA GLU A 62 -1.60 7.57 -19.46
C GLU A 62 -0.43 7.46 -18.49
N LYS A 63 -0.45 8.26 -17.41
CA LYS A 63 0.58 8.19 -16.37
C LYS A 63 0.55 6.85 -15.63
N PHE A 64 -0.63 6.29 -15.41
CA PHE A 64 -0.75 4.94 -14.86
C PHE A 64 -0.08 3.91 -15.78
N ARG A 65 -0.29 3.99 -17.10
CA ARG A 65 0.35 3.07 -18.04
C ARG A 65 1.88 3.11 -17.95
N SER A 66 2.47 4.29 -17.88
CA SER A 66 3.91 4.43 -17.64
C SER A 66 4.35 3.81 -16.32
N SER A 67 3.59 4.02 -15.24
CA SER A 67 3.93 3.43 -13.93
C SER A 67 3.87 1.90 -13.91
N VAL A 68 2.98 1.30 -14.71
CA VAL A 68 2.91 -0.16 -14.88
C VAL A 68 4.13 -0.67 -15.63
N ASP A 69 4.56 0.03 -16.69
CA ASP A 69 5.77 -0.35 -17.44
C ASP A 69 7.01 -0.28 -16.53
N ASP A 70 7.12 0.75 -15.69
CA ASP A 70 8.20 0.89 -14.70
C ASP A 70 8.17 -0.24 -13.65
N LEU A 71 6.97 -0.58 -13.14
CA LEU A 71 6.80 -1.68 -12.19
C LEU A 71 7.22 -3.02 -12.80
N ILE A 72 6.80 -3.31 -14.04
CA ILE A 72 7.18 -4.53 -14.76
C ILE A 72 8.69 -4.57 -14.98
N ALA A 73 9.32 -3.45 -15.35
CA ALA A 73 10.76 -3.36 -15.51
C ALA A 73 11.51 -3.65 -14.19
N SER A 74 10.98 -3.19 -13.05
CA SER A 74 11.56 -3.50 -11.73
C SER A 74 11.51 -5.00 -11.41
N ALA A 75 10.41 -5.67 -11.76
CA ALA A 75 10.18 -7.08 -11.42
C ALA A 75 11.13 -8.04 -12.16
N VAL A 76 11.69 -7.64 -13.31
CA VAL A 76 12.71 -8.42 -14.03
C VAL A 76 13.96 -8.64 -13.17
N ASN A 77 14.22 -7.74 -12.22
CA ASN A 77 15.37 -7.81 -11.31
C ASN A 77 15.08 -8.60 -10.01
N GLY A 78 13.91 -9.25 -9.92
CA GLY A 78 13.51 -10.10 -8.80
C GLY A 78 12.59 -9.42 -7.78
N SER A 79 12.10 -10.21 -6.82
CA SER A 79 11.09 -9.76 -5.86
C SER A 79 11.59 -8.63 -4.94
N GLU A 80 12.86 -8.63 -4.54
CA GLU A 80 13.43 -7.54 -3.73
C GLU A 80 13.44 -6.21 -4.47
N ALA A 81 13.74 -6.21 -5.77
CA ALA A 81 13.72 -4.99 -6.58
C ALA A 81 12.28 -4.44 -6.75
N SER A 82 11.29 -5.34 -6.85
CA SER A 82 9.88 -4.94 -6.89
C SER A 82 9.39 -4.42 -5.53
N ASP A 83 9.80 -5.06 -4.44
CA ASP A 83 9.57 -4.59 -3.08
C ASP A 83 10.19 -3.19 -2.88
N ASP A 84 11.42 -2.97 -3.31
CA ASP A 84 12.07 -1.66 -3.18
C ASP A 84 11.41 -0.58 -4.05
N PHE A 85 10.97 -0.93 -5.26
CA PHE A 85 10.25 -0.01 -6.14
C PHE A 85 8.91 0.45 -5.54
N THR A 86 8.16 -0.49 -4.93
CA THR A 86 6.83 -0.21 -4.38
C THR A 86 6.86 0.30 -2.93
N LEU A 87 7.77 -0.23 -2.11
CA LEU A 87 7.84 -0.01 -0.66
C LEU A 87 8.97 0.92 -0.24
N GLY A 88 9.99 1.15 -1.07
CA GLY A 88 11.21 1.88 -0.67
C GLY A 88 10.93 3.27 -0.09
N HIS A 89 9.98 4.00 -0.65
CA HIS A 89 9.53 5.28 -0.07
C HIS A 89 8.87 5.09 1.30
N TYR A 90 7.93 4.14 1.42
CA TYR A 90 7.17 3.91 2.65
C TYR A 90 8.04 3.34 3.78
N ARG A 91 9.06 2.54 3.47
CA ARG A 91 10.06 2.05 4.43
C ARG A 91 10.89 3.15 5.08
N SER A 92 10.94 4.34 4.47
CA SER A 92 11.62 5.51 5.06
C SER A 92 10.74 6.31 6.02
N LEU A 93 9.43 6.01 6.09
CA LEU A 93 8.48 6.71 6.94
C LEU A 93 8.46 6.10 8.35
N THR A 94 8.17 6.94 9.35
CA THR A 94 7.79 6.41 10.68
C THR A 94 6.41 5.74 10.60
N PRO A 95 6.09 4.80 11.51
CA PRO A 95 4.76 4.21 11.61
C PRO A 95 3.60 5.22 11.56
N GLU A 96 3.73 6.32 12.30
CA GLU A 96 2.69 7.35 12.39
C GLU A 96 2.56 8.10 11.06
N SER A 97 3.68 8.38 10.39
CA SER A 97 3.70 9.05 9.09
C SER A 97 3.15 8.14 8.00
N LEU A 98 3.46 6.85 8.05
CA LEU A 98 2.93 5.84 7.14
C LEU A 98 1.40 5.69 7.32
N LEU A 99 0.93 5.51 8.55
CA LEU A 99 -0.50 5.46 8.87
C LEU A 99 -1.24 6.72 8.39
N ALA A 100 -0.67 7.91 8.65
CA ALA A 100 -1.23 9.17 8.18
C ALA A 100 -1.19 9.34 6.65
N THR A 101 -0.27 8.64 5.97
CA THR A 101 -0.18 8.64 4.49
C THR A 101 -1.22 7.70 3.90
N TRP A 102 -1.35 6.49 4.44
CA TRP A 102 -2.38 5.52 4.04
C TRP A 102 -3.80 6.09 4.20
N ARG A 103 -4.10 6.74 5.34
CA ARG A 103 -5.41 7.38 5.60
C ARG A 103 -5.78 8.52 4.63
N LYS A 104 -4.85 9.01 3.82
CA LYS A 104 -5.09 10.13 2.87
C LYS A 104 -5.51 9.68 1.47
N GLY A 105 -5.40 8.40 1.13
CA GLY A 105 -5.69 7.91 -0.21
C GLY A 105 -5.92 6.42 -0.25
#